data_AF-A0A7S0U2A5-F1
#
_entry.id   AF-A0A7S0U2A5-F1
#
_cell.length_a   1.000
_cell.length_b   1.000
_cell.length_c   1.000
_cell.angle_alpha   90.00
_cell.angle_beta   90.00
_cell.angle_gamma   90.00
#
_symmetry.space_group_name_H-M   'P 1'
#
loop_
_entity.id
_entity.type
_entity.pdbx_description
1 polymer ?
#
loop_
_entity_poly.entity_id
_entity_poly.type
_entity_poly.pdbx_seq_one_letter_code
_entity_poly.pdbx_strand_id
1 'polypeptide(L)'
;GFGLHYGWAVECAIGSHHKIDASYLSPHVNLSSRLEAATKQYGVPVLISGECHLLLPHDVKLLCRLVDRVTVKGSNTPLCLFTYDAPSLLCCHGSVPDELDLSYDSLSMSDFWSACQPETSETFRTTWAKAMVHYLGGVTGQTANWQS
;
A
#
# COMPACT_ATOMS: atom_id res chain seq x y z
N GLY A 1 -0.36 11.45 2.88
CA GLY A 1 0.16 10.10 3.19
C GLY A 1 1.13 9.73 2.11
N PHE A 2 1.21 8.45 1.75
CA PHE A 2 1.97 7.96 0.60
C PHE A 2 1.07 7.08 -0.28
N GLY A 3 1.21 7.22 -1.61
CA GLY A 3 0.51 6.41 -2.60
C GLY A 3 1.50 5.58 -3.40
N LEU A 4 1.34 4.26 -3.41
CA LEU A 4 2.21 3.33 -4.11
C LEU A 4 1.46 2.62 -5.23
N HIS A 5 1.93 2.83 -6.46
CA HIS A 5 1.40 2.14 -7.63
C HIS A 5 2.51 1.71 -8.58
N TYR A 6 2.25 0.62 -9.29
CA TYR A 6 3.14 0.06 -10.28
C TYR A 6 2.41 0.00 -11.63
N GLY A 7 3.05 0.55 -12.65
CA GLY A 7 2.58 0.51 -14.02
C GLY A 7 3.61 1.12 -14.96
N TRP A 8 3.32 1.07 -16.26
CA TRP A 8 4.23 1.63 -17.26
C TRP A 8 4.34 3.15 -17.11
N ALA A 9 5.50 3.70 -17.47
CA ALA A 9 5.71 5.12 -17.64
C ALA A 9 6.72 5.39 -18.75
N VAL A 10 6.56 6.51 -19.44
CA VAL A 10 7.55 6.99 -20.41
C VAL A 10 8.38 8.09 -19.74
N GLU A 11 9.69 7.88 -19.66
CA GLU A 11 10.64 8.92 -19.27
C GLU A 11 10.89 9.85 -20.46
N CYS A 12 10.89 11.15 -20.20
CA CYS A 12 11.10 12.16 -21.22
C CYS A 12 11.79 13.39 -20.63
N ALA A 13 12.55 14.09 -21.47
CA ALA A 13 13.09 15.40 -21.13
C ALA A 13 12.04 16.47 -21.45
N ILE A 14 11.57 17.19 -20.44
CA ILE A 14 10.60 18.28 -20.58
C ILE A 14 11.26 19.59 -20.14
N GLY A 15 11.09 20.65 -20.93
CA GLY A 15 11.57 21.97 -20.53
C GLY A 15 11.73 22.95 -21.68
N SER A 16 12.53 23.97 -21.43
CA SER A 16 12.91 25.01 -22.39
C SER A 16 14.41 24.99 -22.62
N HIS A 17 14.92 25.85 -23.52
CA HIS A 17 16.35 25.98 -23.78
C HIS A 17 17.18 26.34 -22.52
N HIS A 18 16.56 26.94 -21.50
CA HIS A 18 17.25 27.38 -20.29
C HIS A 18 17.19 26.36 -19.15
N LYS A 19 16.23 25.43 -19.18
CA LYS A 19 16.06 24.41 -18.14
C LYS A 19 15.31 23.21 -18.70
N ILE A 20 15.89 22.03 -18.52
CA ILE A 20 15.35 20.74 -18.92
C ILE A 20 15.33 19.84 -17.68
N ASP A 21 14.19 19.24 -17.38
CA ASP A 21 13.99 18.30 -16.28
C ASP A 21 13.55 16.94 -16.85
N ALA A 22 14.07 15.84 -16.30
CA ALA A 22 13.57 14.51 -16.60
C ALA A 22 12.19 14.34 -15.94
N SER A 23 11.21 13.85 -16.69
CA SER A 23 9.82 13.69 -16.28
C SER A 23 9.28 12.34 -16.73
N TYR A 24 8.36 11.79 -15.94
CA TYR A 24 7.67 10.54 -16.25
C TYR A 24 6.21 10.81 -16.58
N LEU A 25 5.78 10.39 -17.77
CA LEU A 25 4.42 10.58 -18.27
C LEU A 25 3.70 9.24 -18.36
N SER A 26 2.60 9.11 -17.61
CA SER A 26 1.68 7.98 -17.72
C SER A 26 0.42 8.17 -16.87
N PRO A 27 -0.73 7.59 -17.27
CA PRO A 27 -1.90 7.46 -16.39
C PRO A 27 -1.57 6.80 -15.05
N HIS A 28 -0.58 5.89 -15.01
CA HIS A 28 -0.14 5.20 -13.79
C HIS A 28 0.56 6.14 -12.81
N VAL A 29 1.31 7.14 -13.29
CA VAL A 29 1.93 8.18 -12.43
C VAL A 29 0.85 8.99 -11.72
N ASN A 30 -0.22 9.34 -12.45
CA ASN A 30 -1.37 10.03 -11.87
C ASN A 30 -2.17 9.15 -10.89
N LEU A 31 -2.13 7.82 -11.03
CA LEU A 31 -2.78 6.94 -10.07
C LEU A 31 -2.05 6.96 -8.72
N SER A 32 -0.71 6.97 -8.70
CA SER A 32 0.07 7.13 -7.46
C SER A 32 -0.32 8.40 -6.69
N SER A 33 -0.47 9.54 -7.39
CA SER A 33 -0.87 10.80 -6.73
C SER A 33 -2.31 10.77 -6.22
N ARG A 34 -3.22 10.08 -6.93
CA ARG A 34 -4.60 9.85 -6.44
C ARG A 34 -4.64 8.99 -5.19
N LEU A 35 -3.81 7.94 -5.13
CA LEU A 35 -3.68 7.11 -3.93
C LEU A 35 -3.15 7.92 -2.76
N GLU A 36 -2.13 8.75 -2.96
CA GLU A 36 -1.64 9.65 -1.92
C GLU A 36 -2.76 10.55 -1.40
N ALA A 37 -3.51 11.21 -2.29
CA ALA A 37 -4.62 12.07 -1.87
C ALA A 37 -5.72 11.30 -1.11
N ALA A 38 -6.02 10.07 -1.54
CA ALA A 38 -7.00 9.19 -0.91
C ALA A 38 -6.60 8.74 0.50
N THR A 39 -5.31 8.77 0.86
CA THR A 39 -4.85 8.41 2.23
C THR A 39 -5.60 9.18 3.32
N LYS A 40 -5.94 10.45 3.05
CA LYS A 40 -6.69 11.31 3.98
C LYS A 40 -8.13 10.83 4.20
N GLN A 41 -8.77 10.28 3.16
CA GLN A 41 -10.14 9.78 3.23
C GLN A 41 -10.20 8.46 3.98
N TYR A 42 -9.23 7.58 3.73
CA TYR A 42 -9.14 6.28 4.39
C TYR A 42 -8.49 6.33 5.78
N GLY A 43 -7.88 7.46 6.16
CA GLY A 43 -7.26 7.62 7.48
C GLY A 43 -6.03 6.73 7.68
N VAL A 44 -5.29 6.40 6.62
CA VAL A 44 -4.11 5.52 6.67
C VAL A 44 -2.87 6.25 6.16
N PRO A 45 -1.66 5.94 6.65
CA PRO A 45 -0.46 6.65 6.24
C PRO A 45 -0.02 6.30 4.81
N VAL A 46 -0.33 5.09 4.35
CA VAL A 46 0.04 4.58 3.03
C VAL A 46 -1.11 3.83 2.37
N LEU A 47 -1.29 4.05 1.07
CA LEU A 47 -2.17 3.26 0.21
C LEU A 47 -1.38 2.64 -0.94
N ILE A 48 -1.64 1.37 -1.19
CA ILE A 48 -0.94 0.53 -2.15
C ILE A 48 -1.97 -0.03 -3.11
N SER A 49 -1.78 0.19 -4.41
CA SER A 49 -2.60 -0.46 -5.44
C SER A 49 -2.41 -1.99 -5.45
N GLY A 50 -3.42 -2.72 -5.94
CA GLY A 50 -3.34 -4.17 -6.13
C GLY A 50 -2.15 -4.60 -6.99
N GLU A 51 -1.86 -3.89 -8.08
CA GLU A 51 -0.73 -4.18 -8.96
C GLU A 51 0.61 -4.08 -8.24
N CYS A 52 0.79 -3.03 -7.42
CA CYS A 52 2.00 -2.88 -6.61
C CYS A 52 2.05 -3.94 -5.49
N HIS A 53 0.93 -4.23 -4.85
CA HIS A 53 0.84 -5.25 -3.82
C HIS A 53 1.23 -6.64 -4.34
N LEU A 54 0.88 -6.99 -5.58
CA LEU A 54 1.27 -8.27 -6.20
C LEU A 54 2.78 -8.44 -6.34
N LEU A 55 3.54 -7.35 -6.45
CA LEU A 55 5.01 -7.37 -6.54
C LEU A 55 5.70 -7.52 -5.19
N LEU A 56 4.98 -7.35 -4.07
CA LEU A 56 5.58 -7.44 -2.75
C LEU A 56 5.97 -8.89 -2.40
N PRO A 57 7.03 -9.09 -1.60
CA PRO A 57 7.35 -10.39 -1.01
C PRO A 57 6.19 -10.92 -0.16
N HIS A 58 6.12 -12.26 -0.01
CA HIS A 58 5.04 -12.91 0.75
C HIS A 58 4.92 -12.37 2.18
N ASP A 59 6.04 -12.23 2.88
CA ASP A 59 6.03 -11.80 4.28
C ASP A 59 5.50 -10.36 4.44
N VAL A 60 5.82 -9.48 3.50
CA VAL A 60 5.30 -8.10 3.49
C VAL A 60 3.81 -8.09 3.14
N LYS A 61 3.35 -8.97 2.24
CA LYS A 61 1.93 -9.08 1.90
C LYS A 61 1.08 -9.47 3.11
N LEU A 62 1.58 -10.32 4.01
CA LEU A 62 0.89 -10.72 5.25
C LEU A 62 0.67 -9.54 6.21
N LEU A 63 1.41 -8.45 6.03
CA LEU A 63 1.32 -7.23 6.81
C LEU A 63 0.53 -6.13 6.10
N CYS A 64 0.09 -6.40 4.88
CA CYS A 64 -0.87 -5.55 4.21
C CYS A 64 -2.29 -6.02 4.49
N ARG A 65 -3.21 -5.07 4.69
CA ARG A 65 -4.64 -5.36 4.74
C ARG A 65 -5.36 -4.70 3.57
N LEU A 66 -6.39 -5.38 3.06
CA LEU A 66 -7.29 -4.81 2.08
C LEU A 66 -8.13 -3.71 2.76
N VAL A 67 -8.10 -2.52 2.18
CA VAL A 67 -8.84 -1.35 2.66
C VAL A 67 -10.14 -1.21 1.88
N ASP A 68 -10.09 -1.36 0.56
CA ASP A 68 -11.24 -1.15 -0.30
C ASP A 68 -11.03 -1.77 -1.69
N ARG A 69 -12.10 -1.82 -2.49
CA ARG A 69 -12.06 -2.13 -3.92
C ARG A 69 -12.92 -1.13 -4.69
N VAL A 70 -12.25 -0.24 -5.40
CA VAL A 70 -12.89 0.92 -6.05
C VAL A 70 -12.83 0.83 -7.57
N THR A 71 -13.80 1.40 -8.25
CA THR A 71 -13.70 1.68 -9.70
C THR A 71 -13.28 3.13 -9.89
N VAL A 72 -12.27 3.36 -10.74
CA VAL A 72 -11.83 4.72 -11.05
C VAL A 72 -12.61 5.23 -12.26
N LYS A 73 -13.03 6.51 -12.24
CA LYS A 73 -13.69 7.13 -13.39
C LYS A 73 -12.85 6.94 -14.66
N GLY A 74 -13.43 6.29 -15.66
CA GLY A 74 -12.77 5.95 -16.93
C GLY A 74 -12.23 4.52 -17.03
N SER A 75 -12.34 3.70 -15.98
CA SER A 75 -12.01 2.28 -16.01
C SER A 75 -13.15 1.44 -15.43
N ASN A 76 -13.55 0.40 -16.16
CA ASN A 76 -14.50 -0.61 -15.66
C ASN A 76 -13.80 -1.71 -14.84
N THR A 77 -12.47 -1.72 -14.80
CA THR A 77 -11.70 -2.68 -14.02
C THR A 77 -11.56 -2.17 -12.58
N PRO A 78 -12.07 -2.90 -11.57
CA PRO A 78 -11.97 -2.49 -10.18
C PRO A 78 -10.54 -2.65 -9.66
N LEU A 79 -10.08 -1.64 -8.93
CA LEU A 79 -8.77 -1.54 -8.30
C LEU A 79 -8.90 -1.88 -6.81
N CYS A 80 -8.16 -2.89 -6.36
CA CYS A 80 -8.02 -3.17 -4.92
C CYS A 80 -7.03 -2.19 -4.29
N LEU A 81 -7.38 -1.67 -3.12
CA LEU A 81 -6.57 -0.78 -2.31
C LEU A 81 -6.13 -1.50 -1.05
N PHE A 82 -4.83 -1.51 -0.80
CA PHE A 82 -4.22 -2.09 0.39
C PHE A 82 -3.56 -0.99 1.21
N THR A 83 -3.37 -1.25 2.49
CA THR A 83 -2.48 -0.45 3.34
C THR A 83 -1.53 -1.38 4.06
N TYR A 84 -0.37 -0.86 4.39
CA TYR A 84 0.63 -1.58 5.16
C TYR A 84 0.44 -1.19 6.63
N ASP A 85 0.13 -2.20 7.46
CA ASP A 85 0.03 -2.02 8.90
C ASP A 85 1.45 -1.98 9.46
N ALA A 86 2.03 -0.78 9.38
CA ALA A 86 3.42 -0.57 9.75
C ALA A 86 3.66 -1.00 11.19
N PRO A 87 4.79 -1.69 11.46
CA PRO A 87 5.17 -1.94 12.81
C PRO A 87 5.50 -0.62 13.50
N SER A 88 5.05 -0.50 14.74
CA SER A 88 5.33 0.69 15.52
C SER A 88 6.63 0.48 16.27
N LEU A 89 7.62 1.35 16.05
CA LEU A 89 8.83 1.37 16.89
C LEU A 89 8.51 1.72 18.36
N LEU A 90 7.26 2.03 18.72
CA LEU A 90 6.87 2.14 20.12
C LEU A 90 7.14 0.85 20.92
N CYS A 91 7.09 -0.34 20.29
CA CYS A 91 7.45 -1.59 20.99
C CYS A 91 8.91 -1.59 21.49
N CYS A 92 9.75 -0.73 20.94
CA CYS A 92 11.15 -0.55 21.31
C CYS A 92 11.45 0.88 21.83
N HIS A 93 10.49 1.54 22.49
CA HIS A 93 10.62 2.91 23.02
C HIS A 93 11.02 3.96 21.96
N GLY A 94 10.66 3.72 20.70
CA GLY A 94 11.05 4.57 19.56
C GLY A 94 12.52 4.41 19.13
N SER A 95 13.23 3.41 19.66
CA SER A 95 14.64 3.14 19.35
C SER A 95 14.75 1.84 18.58
N VAL A 96 15.36 1.82 17.40
CA VAL A 96 15.72 0.53 16.79
C VAL A 96 16.80 -0.11 17.68
N PRO A 97 16.66 -1.38 18.10
CA PRO A 97 17.70 -2.03 18.91
C PRO A 97 19.06 -1.96 18.20
N ASP A 98 20.12 -1.58 18.91
CA ASP A 98 21.49 -1.46 18.33
C ASP A 98 22.01 -2.79 17.76
N GLU A 99 21.43 -3.91 18.21
CA GLU A 99 21.74 -5.28 17.78
C GLU A 99 21.08 -5.64 16.43
N LEU A 100 20.11 -4.85 15.98
CA LEU A 100 19.43 -5.03 14.70
C LEU A 100 20.31 -4.42 13.60
N ASP A 101 21.23 -5.21 13.06
CA ASP A 101 21.99 -4.81 11.88
C ASP A 101 21.01 -4.67 10.70
N LEU A 102 20.75 -3.42 10.26
CA LEU A 102 19.83 -3.13 9.15
C LEU A 102 20.45 -3.38 7.77
N SER A 103 21.68 -3.92 7.71
CA SER A 103 22.29 -4.28 6.44
C SER A 103 21.49 -5.40 5.76
N TYR A 104 21.24 -5.21 4.46
CA TYR A 104 20.39 -6.10 3.67
C TYR A 104 20.86 -7.57 3.67
N ASP A 105 22.15 -7.80 3.92
CA ASP A 105 22.78 -9.12 3.89
C ASP A 105 22.62 -9.93 5.19
N SER A 106 22.29 -9.30 6.32
CA SER A 106 22.24 -9.94 7.64
C SER A 106 20.86 -9.86 8.31
N LEU A 107 19.97 -8.98 7.87
CA LEU A 107 18.59 -8.93 8.35
C LEU A 107 17.81 -10.18 7.95
N SER A 108 17.58 -11.09 8.91
CA SER A 108 16.51 -12.06 8.73
C SER A 108 15.16 -11.36 8.94
N MET A 109 14.19 -11.72 8.08
CA MET A 109 12.83 -11.19 8.15
C MET A 109 12.19 -11.46 9.52
N SER A 110 12.50 -12.62 10.14
CA SER A 110 12.04 -12.97 11.49
C SER A 110 12.59 -12.05 12.57
N ASP A 111 13.86 -11.65 12.49
CA ASP A 111 14.49 -10.78 13.49
C ASP A 111 13.90 -9.36 13.40
N PHE A 112 13.70 -8.87 12.17
CA PHE A 112 13.06 -7.58 11.92
C PHE A 112 11.66 -7.52 12.53
N TRP A 113 10.79 -8.49 12.24
CA TRP A 113 9.41 -8.51 12.77
C TRP A 113 9.33 -8.80 14.27
N SER A 114 10.33 -9.47 14.85
CA SER A 114 10.44 -9.64 16.30
C SER A 114 10.68 -8.30 16.99
N ALA A 115 11.57 -7.47 16.43
CA ALA A 115 11.88 -6.14 16.95
C ALA A 115 10.80 -5.09 16.63
N CYS A 116 10.15 -5.24 15.47
CA CYS A 116 9.18 -4.31 14.93
C CYS A 116 7.84 -5.03 14.79
N GLN A 117 7.08 -5.13 15.88
CA GLN A 117 5.77 -5.78 15.83
C GLN A 117 4.71 -4.89 15.16
N PRO A 118 3.78 -5.47 14.38
CA PRO A 118 2.69 -4.73 13.74
C PRO A 118 1.87 -3.96 14.78
N GLU A 119 1.47 -2.72 14.46
CA GLU A 119 0.63 -1.92 15.35
C GLU A 119 -0.73 -2.59 15.63
N THR A 120 -1.26 -3.33 14.66
CA THR A 120 -2.56 -4.01 14.77
C THR A 120 -2.45 -5.42 15.35
N SER A 121 -3.35 -5.78 16.26
CA SER A 121 -3.43 -7.14 16.80
C SER A 121 -3.83 -8.18 15.74
N GLU A 122 -3.47 -9.44 15.96
CA GLU A 122 -3.92 -10.57 15.12
C GLU A 122 -5.45 -10.71 15.12
N THR A 123 -6.09 -10.51 16.27
CA THR A 123 -7.55 -10.55 16.40
C THR A 123 -8.24 -9.44 15.60
N PHE A 124 -7.66 -8.23 15.57
CA PHE A 124 -8.15 -7.15 14.73
C PHE A 124 -8.04 -7.52 13.25
N ARG A 125 -6.86 -7.97 12.80
CA ARG A 125 -6.62 -8.32 11.39
C ARG A 125 -7.54 -9.42 10.88
N THR A 126 -7.74 -10.47 11.68
CA THR A 126 -8.67 -11.57 11.34
C THR A 126 -10.12 -11.11 11.31
N THR A 127 -10.55 -10.26 12.25
CA THR A 127 -11.90 -9.69 12.27
C THR A 127 -12.13 -8.75 11.10
N TRP A 128 -11.15 -7.89 10.79
CA TRP A 128 -11.15 -6.98 9.65
C TRP A 128 -11.27 -7.75 8.34
N ALA A 129 -10.46 -8.79 8.13
CA ALA A 129 -10.52 -9.60 6.92
C ALA A 129 -11.92 -10.22 6.69
N LYS A 130 -12.55 -10.73 7.75
CA LYS A 130 -13.93 -11.24 7.68
C LYS A 130 -14.92 -10.13 7.35
N ALA A 131 -14.83 -8.99 8.03
CA ALA A 131 -15.71 -7.85 7.79
C ALA A 131 -15.59 -7.31 6.36
N MET A 132 -14.38 -7.26 5.81
CA MET A 132 -14.13 -6.83 4.43
C MET A 132 -14.79 -7.74 3.41
N VAL A 133 -14.79 -9.07 3.62
CA VAL A 133 -15.50 -10.00 2.73
C VAL A 133 -17.00 -9.69 2.70
N HIS A 134 -17.60 -9.34 3.85
CA HIS A 134 -19.01 -8.94 3.89
C HIS A 134 -19.24 -7.57 3.25
N TYR A 135 -18.40 -6.58 3.57
CA TYR A 135 -18.47 -5.23 3.02
C TYR A 135 -18.40 -5.21 1.49
N LEU A 136 -17.47 -5.98 0.92
CA LEU A 136 -17.30 -6.08 -0.53
C LEU A 136 -18.35 -6.96 -1.20
N GLY A 137 -19.22 -7.65 -0.46
CA GLY A 137 -20.18 -8.57 -1.06
C GLY A 137 -19.51 -9.82 -1.64
N GLY A 138 -18.77 -10.53 -0.78
CA GLY A 138 -18.07 -11.77 -1.11
C GLY A 138 -16.64 -11.55 -1.62
N VAL A 139 -15.91 -12.66 -1.77
CA VAL A 139 -14.47 -12.68 -2.15
C VAL A 139 -14.22 -11.97 -3.49
N THR A 140 -15.21 -11.98 -4.38
CA THR A 140 -15.12 -11.42 -5.73
C THR A 140 -15.75 -10.04 -5.88
N GLY A 141 -16.30 -9.43 -4.83
CA GLY A 141 -16.92 -8.11 -4.93
C GLY A 141 -18.31 -8.08 -5.60
N GLN A 142 -18.83 -9.24 -5.99
CA GLN A 142 -19.94 -9.37 -6.95
C GLN A 142 -21.33 -9.24 -6.33
N THR A 143 -21.48 -9.44 -5.02
CA THR A 143 -22.78 -9.32 -4.35
C THR A 143 -23.02 -7.94 -3.74
N ALA A 144 -22.03 -7.05 -3.78
CA ALA A 144 -22.20 -5.69 -3.31
C ALA A 144 -22.92 -4.84 -4.36
N ASN A 145 -23.99 -4.18 -3.91
CA ASN A 145 -24.77 -3.28 -4.73
C ASN A 145 -24.11 -1.90 -4.76
N TRP A 146 -23.18 -1.70 -5.70
CA TRP A 146 -22.37 -0.48 -5.83
C TRP A 146 -23.10 0.70 -6.52
N GLN A 147 -24.41 0.59 -6.77
CA GLN A 147 -25.20 1.54 -7.58
C GLN A 147 -26.16 2.42 -6.77
N SER A 148 -25.95 2.61 -5.47
CA SER A 148 -26.74 3.54 -4.65
C SER A 148 -26.10 4.92 -4.56
#